data_AF-A0A4Q4U558-F1
#
_entry.id   AF-A0A4Q4U558-F1
#
_cell.length_a   1.000
_cell.length_b   1.000
_cell.length_c   1.000
_cell.angle_alpha   90.00
_cell.angle_beta   90.00
_cell.angle_gamma   90.00
#
_symmetry.space_group_name_H-M   'P 1'
#
loop_
_entity.id
_entity.type
_entity.pdbx_description
1 polymer ?
#
loop_
_entity_poly.entity_id
_entity_poly.type
_entity_poly.pdbx_seq_one_letter_code
_entity_poly.pdbx_strand_id
1 'polypeptide(L)'
;MRFLQSLTTFFAGAALSGVASAAAVDTKLAARDSPFSDLGLDIDFWGAMNNYCRNGIGSKRAISQLQVRADVPPGYDAVRPGEYLDYFKAITQNGAWTDFLVSCHGVAIIGDTDNAVSKNKFLAHFYATDLLMDSLWTDLSGDVSRQDLTNMRAWLSLPDISSAPSDLDPESMRKVEDKMKQLLQDLTGQAPTVRYHNMADASNRVGDIGTMQLNNADETVLIDGQNVPFGS
;
A
#
# COMPACT_ATOMS: atom_id res chain seq x y z
N MET A 1 -20.48 5.14 77.87
CA MET A 1 -19.41 4.39 78.56
C MET A 1 -18.86 3.36 77.59
N ARG A 2 -17.53 3.39 77.36
CA ARG A 2 -16.62 2.33 76.86
C ARG A 2 -17.09 1.45 75.69
N PHE A 3 -16.31 1.43 74.60
CA PHE A 3 -15.34 0.35 74.37
C PHE A 3 -14.37 0.73 73.23
N LEU A 4 -13.09 0.86 73.57
CA LEU A 4 -11.97 0.71 72.64
C LEU A 4 -11.78 -0.78 72.40
N GLN A 5 -11.56 -1.20 71.16
CA GLN A 5 -10.73 -2.36 70.85
C GLN A 5 -10.01 -2.15 69.51
N SER A 6 -8.69 -2.14 69.63
CA SER A 6 -7.66 -2.18 68.59
C SER A 6 -7.65 -3.54 67.90
N LEU A 7 -7.44 -3.61 66.58
CA LEU A 7 -6.70 -4.72 65.98
C LEU A 7 -5.99 -4.33 64.67
N THR A 8 -4.68 -4.40 64.80
CA THR A 8 -3.56 -4.60 63.85
C THR A 8 -3.82 -5.27 62.50
N THR A 9 -3.34 -4.57 61.45
CA THR A 9 -2.37 -4.97 60.39
C THR A 9 -2.58 -6.19 59.47
N PHE A 10 -2.19 -5.96 58.20
CA PHE A 10 -1.77 -6.85 57.09
C PHE A 10 -2.81 -7.30 56.06
N PHE A 11 -2.66 -6.80 54.81
CA PHE A 11 -2.31 -7.51 53.55
C PHE A 11 -2.20 -6.42 52.47
N ALA A 12 -1.01 -6.02 52.03
CA ALA A 12 -0.28 -6.60 50.90
C ALA A 12 -1.09 -6.68 49.60
N GLY A 13 -0.70 -5.87 48.61
CA GLY A 13 -0.88 -6.17 47.19
C GLY A 13 -2.25 -5.84 46.60
N ALA A 14 -2.41 -4.61 46.12
CA ALA A 14 -3.27 -4.35 44.97
C ALA A 14 -2.42 -3.65 43.92
N ALA A 15 -2.12 -4.45 42.89
CA ALA A 15 -1.51 -4.12 41.62
C ALA A 15 -1.31 -2.63 41.35
N LEU A 16 -0.05 -2.25 41.08
CA LEU A 16 0.19 -1.28 40.02
C LEU A 16 -0.60 -1.80 38.82
N SER A 17 -1.76 -1.20 38.59
CA SER A 17 -2.39 -1.19 37.29
C SER A 17 -1.34 -0.57 36.41
N GLY A 18 -0.57 -1.44 35.76
CA GLY A 18 0.19 -1.08 34.58
C GLY A 18 -0.84 -0.53 33.62
N VAL A 19 -1.03 0.77 33.69
CA VAL A 19 -1.42 1.55 32.53
C VAL A 19 -0.34 1.15 31.56
N ALA A 20 -0.67 0.22 30.67
CA ALA A 20 0.00 0.17 29.39
C ALA A 20 -0.24 1.58 28.85
N SER A 21 0.68 2.49 29.16
CA SER A 21 0.98 3.57 28.27
C SER A 21 1.22 2.84 26.96
N ALA A 22 0.17 2.76 26.13
CA ALA A 22 0.36 2.82 24.71
C ALA A 22 1.34 3.96 24.58
N ALA A 23 2.61 3.62 24.35
CA ALA A 23 3.57 4.59 23.91
C ALA A 23 2.81 5.28 22.79
N ALA A 24 2.55 6.58 22.95
CA ALA A 24 2.21 7.40 21.82
C ALA A 24 3.31 7.07 20.83
N VAL A 25 3.00 6.23 19.85
CA VAL A 25 3.91 5.87 18.77
C VAL A 25 4.25 7.21 18.21
N ASP A 26 5.49 7.61 18.45
CA ASP A 26 5.98 8.96 18.33
C ASP A 26 5.44 9.52 17.02
N THR A 27 4.52 10.47 17.14
CA THR A 27 3.93 11.18 16.01
C THR A 27 5.07 11.57 15.09
N LYS A 28 5.04 11.05 13.86
CA LYS A 28 5.96 11.34 12.75
C LYS A 28 7.24 10.49 12.68
N LEU A 29 7.08 9.20 12.37
CA LEU A 29 7.84 8.63 11.23
C LEU A 29 7.28 9.23 9.92
N ALA A 30 7.19 10.57 9.85
CA ALA A 30 6.82 11.27 8.64
C ALA A 30 7.91 10.97 7.63
N ALA A 31 7.49 10.48 6.46
CA ALA A 31 8.24 10.42 5.22
C ALA A 31 9.76 10.44 5.44
N ARG A 32 10.41 9.26 5.48
CA ARG A 32 11.79 9.26 5.00
C ARG A 32 11.74 9.96 3.65
N ASP A 33 12.54 11.01 3.45
CA ASP A 33 12.40 11.84 2.25
C ASP A 33 12.69 11.04 0.97
N SER A 34 13.32 9.86 1.07
CA SER A 34 13.71 9.04 -0.08
C SER A 34 13.87 7.53 0.21
N PRO A 35 12.84 6.81 0.71
CA PRO A 35 12.98 5.42 1.15
C PRO A 35 13.40 4.44 0.03
N PHE A 36 13.05 4.71 -1.22
CA PHE A 36 13.38 3.87 -2.36
C PHE A 36 14.75 4.22 -2.94
N SER A 37 15.12 5.51 -3.04
CA SER A 37 16.50 5.86 -3.42
C SER A 37 17.53 5.40 -2.38
N ASP A 38 17.17 5.36 -1.09
CA ASP A 38 18.00 4.82 -0.01
C ASP A 38 18.35 3.33 -0.16
N LEU A 39 17.66 2.59 -1.04
CA LEU A 39 17.99 1.19 -1.31
C LEU A 39 19.32 1.04 -2.07
N GLY A 40 19.83 2.10 -2.69
CA GLY A 40 21.10 2.09 -3.43
C GLY A 40 21.12 1.12 -4.60
N LEU A 41 19.95 0.85 -5.21
CA LEU A 41 19.84 -0.03 -6.37
C LEU A 41 20.34 0.68 -7.63
N ASP A 42 20.81 -0.12 -8.58
CA ASP A 42 21.45 0.37 -9.80
C ASP A 42 20.48 1.14 -10.70
N ILE A 43 20.98 2.15 -11.42
CA ILE A 43 20.18 2.95 -12.35
C ILE A 43 19.63 2.12 -13.51
N ASP A 44 20.36 1.09 -13.95
CA ASP A 44 19.92 0.17 -15.00
C ASP A 44 18.77 -0.71 -14.50
N PHE A 45 18.79 -1.13 -13.23
CA PHE A 45 17.66 -1.82 -12.60
C PHE A 45 16.40 -0.96 -12.61
N TRP A 46 16.50 0.29 -12.12
CA TRP A 46 15.36 1.22 -12.14
C TRP A 46 14.92 1.56 -13.56
N GLY A 47 15.86 1.67 -14.50
CA GLY A 47 15.57 1.85 -15.92
C GLY A 47 14.76 0.70 -16.50
N ALA A 48 15.13 -0.54 -16.21
CA ALA A 48 14.40 -1.74 -16.62
C ALA A 48 13.00 -1.78 -16.00
N MET A 49 12.90 -1.63 -14.67
CA MET A 49 11.61 -1.58 -13.96
C MET A 49 10.69 -0.51 -14.55
N ASN A 50 11.19 0.69 -14.80
CA ASN A 50 10.43 1.79 -15.41
C ASN A 50 9.96 1.46 -16.83
N ASN A 51 10.79 0.81 -17.64
CA ASN A 51 10.44 0.44 -19.01
C ASN A 51 9.25 -0.53 -19.04
N TYR A 52 9.25 -1.51 -18.13
CA TYR A 52 8.10 -2.41 -17.97
C TYR A 52 6.86 -1.68 -17.44
N CYS A 53 7.02 -0.71 -16.53
CA CYS A 53 5.92 0.05 -15.93
C CYS A 53 5.28 1.04 -16.91
N ARG A 54 6.09 1.70 -17.76
CA ARG A 54 5.60 2.66 -18.75
C ARG A 54 5.07 2.02 -20.01
N ASN A 55 5.74 0.97 -20.49
CA ASN A 55 5.52 0.46 -21.84
C ASN A 55 5.42 -1.06 -21.92
N GLY A 56 5.81 -1.82 -20.89
CA GLY A 56 5.90 -3.27 -20.98
C GLY A 56 6.96 -3.79 -21.98
N ILE A 57 7.91 -2.95 -22.42
CA ILE A 57 8.83 -3.25 -23.53
C ILE A 57 10.27 -3.48 -23.03
N GLY A 58 10.73 -4.73 -23.11
CA GLY A 58 12.15 -5.10 -22.93
C GLY A 58 13.04 -4.99 -24.19
N SER A 59 12.54 -4.57 -25.37
CA SER A 59 13.43 -4.45 -26.55
C SER A 59 12.97 -3.49 -27.66
N LYS A 60 13.96 -2.86 -28.34
CA LYS A 60 13.82 -1.95 -29.50
C LYS A 60 13.13 -2.55 -30.75
N ARG A 61 12.55 -3.76 -30.67
CA ARG A 61 11.90 -4.45 -31.80
C ARG A 61 10.43 -4.82 -31.60
N ALA A 62 9.80 -4.44 -30.50
CA ALA A 62 8.38 -4.72 -30.25
C ALA A 62 7.56 -3.42 -30.19
N ILE A 63 7.37 -2.77 -31.34
CA ILE A 63 6.31 -1.78 -31.52
C ILE A 63 5.26 -2.41 -32.43
N SER A 64 4.19 -2.92 -31.83
CA SER A 64 2.81 -2.63 -32.24
C SER A 64 1.82 -3.50 -31.42
N GLN A 65 0.94 -2.86 -30.65
CA GLN A 65 -0.45 -3.30 -30.39
C GLN A 65 -0.81 -4.35 -29.31
N LEU A 66 0.10 -4.94 -28.54
CA LEU A 66 -0.32 -6.05 -27.63
C LEU A 66 -0.62 -5.69 -26.18
N GLN A 67 -0.51 -4.44 -25.75
CA GLN A 67 -0.87 -4.05 -24.37
C GLN A 67 -1.71 -2.80 -24.33
N VAL A 68 -3.01 -3.04 -24.31
CA VAL A 68 -4.02 -2.00 -24.12
C VAL A 68 -4.25 -1.89 -22.62
N ARG A 69 -4.27 -0.66 -22.11
CA ARG A 69 -4.87 -0.39 -20.81
C ARG A 69 -6.28 -0.98 -20.80
N ALA A 70 -6.68 -1.57 -19.69
CA ALA A 70 -8.06 -2.00 -19.55
C ALA A 70 -8.97 -0.76 -19.61
N ASP A 71 -10.20 -0.94 -20.09
CA ASP A 71 -11.18 0.12 -19.98
C ASP A 71 -11.51 0.34 -18.50
N VAL A 72 -11.54 1.60 -18.09
CA VAL A 72 -11.95 1.98 -16.73
C VAL A 72 -13.38 1.47 -16.51
N PRO A 73 -13.66 0.69 -15.44
CA PRO A 73 -15.01 0.24 -15.16
C PRO A 73 -15.98 1.42 -15.02
N PRO A 74 -17.22 1.32 -15.53
CA PRO A 74 -18.18 2.42 -15.44
C PRO A 74 -18.37 2.93 -14.00
N GLY A 75 -18.31 4.25 -13.82
CA GLY A 75 -18.50 4.92 -12.52
C GLY A 75 -17.31 4.85 -11.56
N TYR A 76 -16.14 4.37 -12.02
CA TYR A 76 -14.88 4.45 -11.28
C TYR A 76 -14.02 5.62 -11.76
N ASP A 77 -13.33 6.25 -10.81
CA ASP A 77 -12.30 7.24 -11.13
C ASP A 77 -10.96 6.56 -11.39
N ALA A 78 -10.31 6.91 -12.50
CA ALA A 78 -9.03 6.33 -12.87
C ALA A 78 -7.87 6.99 -12.11
N VAL A 79 -7.05 6.17 -11.45
CA VAL A 79 -5.76 6.58 -10.86
C VAL A 79 -4.66 6.28 -11.86
N ARG A 80 -3.95 7.33 -12.31
CA ARG A 80 -2.86 7.17 -13.29
C ARG A 80 -1.54 6.89 -12.59
N PRO A 81 -0.54 6.34 -13.32
CA PRO A 81 0.79 6.19 -12.77
C PRO A 81 1.36 7.50 -12.23
N GLY A 82 1.92 7.44 -11.02
CA GLY A 82 2.46 8.60 -10.30
C GLY A 82 1.40 9.44 -9.58
N GLU A 83 0.15 9.00 -9.55
CA GLU A 83 -0.95 9.70 -8.88
C GLU A 83 -1.54 8.83 -7.76
N TYR A 84 -2.24 9.50 -6.85
CA TYR A 84 -3.15 8.87 -5.91
C TYR A 84 -4.45 9.68 -5.82
N LEU A 85 -5.53 9.04 -5.38
CA LEU A 85 -6.78 9.70 -5.03
C LEU A 85 -7.07 9.49 -3.54
N ASP A 86 -7.38 10.57 -2.83
CA ASP A 86 -7.58 10.65 -1.38
C ASP A 86 -8.98 11.10 -0.94
N TYR A 87 -9.91 11.27 -1.89
CA TYR A 87 -11.21 11.89 -1.63
C TYR A 87 -12.39 10.91 -1.59
N PHE A 88 -12.27 9.77 -0.91
CA PHE A 88 -13.44 8.88 -0.74
C PHE A 88 -14.40 9.31 0.38
N LYS A 89 -14.31 10.57 0.84
CA LYS A 89 -15.35 11.19 1.70
C LYS A 89 -16.61 11.56 0.94
N ALA A 90 -16.51 11.80 -0.37
CA ALA A 90 -17.65 12.13 -1.22
C ALA A 90 -17.84 10.98 -2.21
N ILE A 91 -19.09 10.54 -2.33
CA ILE A 91 -19.55 9.46 -3.21
C ILE A 91 -18.90 9.60 -4.60
N THR A 92 -17.77 8.92 -4.82
CA THR A 92 -17.43 8.47 -6.17
C THR A 92 -18.43 7.38 -6.49
N GLN A 93 -18.97 7.34 -7.70
CA GLN A 93 -20.15 6.51 -7.99
C GLN A 93 -19.93 5.06 -7.56
N ASN A 94 -18.74 4.51 -7.83
CA ASN A 94 -18.41 3.11 -7.49
C ASN A 94 -17.04 2.89 -6.83
N GLY A 95 -16.10 3.84 -6.93
CA GLY A 95 -14.74 3.61 -6.43
C GLY A 95 -13.66 4.37 -7.20
N ALA A 96 -12.40 3.99 -6.97
CA ALA A 96 -11.30 4.31 -7.88
C ALA A 96 -10.63 3.03 -8.37
N TRP A 97 -9.94 3.18 -9.49
CA TRP A 97 -9.44 2.07 -10.27
C TRP A 97 -8.11 2.42 -10.92
N THR A 98 -7.21 1.45 -10.94
CA THR A 98 -5.96 1.52 -11.70
C THR A 98 -5.68 0.21 -12.41
N ASP A 99 -4.93 0.30 -13.50
CA ASP A 99 -4.48 -0.82 -14.29
C ASP A 99 -3.01 -0.70 -14.68
N PHE A 100 -2.58 -1.69 -15.48
CA PHE A 100 -1.27 -1.75 -16.06
C PHE A 100 -0.17 -1.70 -14.99
N LEU A 101 -0.41 -2.43 -13.91
CA LEU A 101 0.51 -2.50 -12.78
C LEU A 101 1.75 -3.34 -13.05
N VAL A 102 1.85 -4.07 -14.18
CA VAL A 102 3.05 -4.78 -14.70
C VAL A 102 4.23 -4.83 -13.71
N SER A 103 5.13 -3.85 -13.72
CA SER A 103 6.20 -3.68 -12.71
C SER A 103 5.93 -2.50 -11.75
N CYS A 104 4.90 -1.70 -12.04
CA CYS A 104 4.37 -0.68 -11.14
C CYS A 104 3.76 -1.32 -9.88
N HIS A 105 3.41 -0.51 -8.88
CA HIS A 105 2.85 -1.02 -7.63
C HIS A 105 1.51 -0.33 -7.34
N GLY A 106 0.49 -1.12 -7.05
CA GLY A 106 -0.82 -0.62 -6.64
C GLY A 106 -0.94 -0.64 -5.12
N VAL A 107 -1.31 0.48 -4.50
CA VAL A 107 -1.50 0.58 -3.06
C VAL A 107 -2.90 1.09 -2.77
N ALA A 108 -3.64 0.38 -1.92
CA ALA A 108 -4.85 0.91 -1.32
C ALA A 108 -4.73 0.97 0.20
N ILE A 109 -5.21 2.05 0.80
CA ILE A 109 -5.27 2.26 2.25
C ILE A 109 -6.70 2.63 2.61
N ILE A 110 -7.27 1.99 3.63
CA ILE A 110 -8.57 2.34 4.19
C ILE A 110 -8.39 2.57 5.68
N GLY A 111 -8.89 3.68 6.21
CA GLY A 111 -8.85 4.01 7.63
C GLY A 111 -10.14 4.65 8.11
N ASP A 112 -10.40 4.49 9.40
CA ASP A 112 -11.57 5.03 10.10
C ASP A 112 -11.31 6.50 10.43
N THR A 113 -12.28 7.36 10.14
CA THR A 113 -12.29 8.74 10.64
C THR A 113 -12.83 8.79 12.07
N ASP A 114 -12.97 9.99 12.64
CA ASP A 114 -13.63 10.26 13.93
C ASP A 114 -14.99 9.57 14.08
N ASN A 115 -15.68 9.31 12.97
CA ASN A 115 -16.82 8.41 12.90
C ASN A 115 -16.39 7.10 12.25
N ALA A 116 -16.38 6.00 13.01
CA ALA A 116 -15.97 4.68 12.52
C ALA A 116 -16.80 4.14 11.34
N VAL A 117 -18.00 4.70 11.07
CA VAL A 117 -18.81 4.38 9.88
C VAL A 117 -18.33 5.14 8.64
N SER A 118 -17.67 6.29 8.82
CA SER A 118 -17.06 7.06 7.74
C SER A 118 -15.58 6.68 7.63
N LYS A 119 -15.20 6.13 6.48
CA LYS A 119 -13.82 5.81 6.16
C LYS A 119 -13.21 6.85 5.24
N ASN A 120 -11.92 7.06 5.38
CA ASN A 120 -11.11 7.61 4.30
C ASN A 120 -10.40 6.47 3.59
N LYS A 121 -10.30 6.62 2.28
CA LYS A 121 -9.69 5.61 1.44
C LYS A 121 -8.71 6.29 0.49
N PHE A 122 -7.70 5.55 0.10
CA PHE A 122 -6.67 5.98 -0.82
C PHE A 122 -6.43 4.86 -1.81
N LEU A 123 -6.31 5.22 -3.09
CA LEU A 123 -5.76 4.33 -4.11
C LEU A 123 -4.63 5.07 -4.81
N ALA A 124 -3.45 4.45 -4.87
CA ALA A 124 -2.24 5.02 -5.44
C ALA A 124 -1.63 4.06 -6.46
N HIS A 125 -1.05 4.63 -7.51
CA HIS A 125 -0.30 3.91 -8.54
C HIS A 125 1.15 4.40 -8.53
N PHE A 126 2.04 3.60 -7.93
CA PHE A 126 3.46 3.90 -7.87
C PHE A 126 4.17 3.50 -9.16
N TYR A 127 4.85 4.47 -9.77
CA TYR A 127 5.82 4.20 -10.84
C TYR A 127 6.97 3.34 -10.32
N ALA A 128 7.52 2.46 -11.15
CA ALA A 128 8.63 1.60 -10.76
C ALA A 128 10.01 2.28 -10.93
N THR A 129 10.17 3.47 -10.34
CA THR A 129 11.43 4.23 -10.28
C THR A 129 11.57 4.87 -8.91
N ASP A 130 12.73 4.77 -8.29
CA ASP A 130 13.00 5.34 -6.97
C ASP A 130 12.46 6.77 -6.78
N LEU A 131 12.89 7.75 -7.60
CA LEU A 131 12.54 9.16 -7.41
C LEU A 131 11.02 9.42 -7.45
N LEU A 132 10.30 8.73 -8.35
CA LEU A 132 8.84 8.89 -8.44
C LEU A 132 8.12 8.13 -7.32
N MET A 133 8.67 6.99 -6.87
CA MET A 133 8.14 6.29 -5.70
C MET A 133 8.33 7.11 -4.43
N ASP A 134 9.49 7.74 -4.27
CA ASP A 134 9.82 8.59 -3.13
C ASP A 134 8.92 9.81 -3.05
N SER A 135 8.73 10.50 -4.19
CA SER A 135 7.81 11.65 -4.28
C SER A 135 6.38 11.24 -3.92
N LEU A 136 5.85 10.19 -4.57
CA LEU A 136 4.47 9.76 -4.34
C LEU A 136 4.27 9.22 -2.92
N TRP A 137 5.26 8.53 -2.36
CA TRP A 137 5.22 8.05 -0.98
C TRP A 137 5.19 9.21 0.01
N THR A 138 6.04 10.22 -0.20
CA THR A 138 6.10 11.40 0.65
C THR A 138 4.75 12.12 0.68
N ASP A 139 4.15 12.32 -0.50
CA ASP A 139 2.83 12.96 -0.61
C ASP A 139 1.74 12.09 0.02
N LEU A 140 1.61 10.82 -0.38
CA LEU A 140 0.58 9.91 0.14
C LEU A 140 0.68 9.73 1.65
N SER A 141 1.87 9.42 2.17
CA SER A 141 2.06 9.17 3.61
C SER A 141 1.86 10.44 4.43
N GLY A 142 2.24 11.60 3.88
CA GLY A 142 1.94 12.91 4.46
C GLY A 142 0.44 13.15 4.59
N ASP A 143 -0.32 12.86 3.54
CA ASP A 143 -1.77 13.03 3.51
C ASP A 143 -2.51 12.05 4.42
N VAL A 144 -2.13 10.77 4.40
CA VAL A 144 -2.67 9.75 5.33
C VAL A 144 -2.41 10.15 6.78
N SER A 145 -1.19 10.58 7.10
CA SER A 145 -0.80 10.96 8.48
C SER A 145 -1.55 12.19 8.99
N ARG A 146 -1.93 13.13 8.11
CA ARG A 146 -2.67 14.34 8.49
C ARG A 146 -4.15 14.11 8.76
N GLN A 147 -4.69 12.94 8.41
CA GLN A 147 -6.12 12.65 8.52
C GLN A 147 -6.51 11.95 9.83
N ASP A 148 -5.56 11.74 10.76
CA ASP A 148 -5.77 11.15 12.09
C ASP A 148 -6.56 9.83 12.06
N LEU A 149 -6.31 9.01 11.03
CA LEU A 149 -7.06 7.77 10.80
C LEU A 149 -6.74 6.69 11.81
N THR A 150 -7.75 5.92 12.19
CA THR A 150 -7.61 4.74 13.05
C THR A 150 -7.95 3.46 12.30
N ASN A 151 -7.64 2.28 12.86
CA ASN A 151 -7.93 0.96 12.26
C ASN A 151 -7.50 0.82 10.79
N MET A 152 -6.37 1.43 10.44
CA MET A 152 -5.88 1.47 9.07
C MET A 152 -5.54 0.07 8.56
N ARG A 153 -5.92 -0.19 7.32
CA ARG A 153 -5.69 -1.43 6.58
C ARG A 153 -5.12 -1.09 5.20
N ALA A 154 -4.12 -1.84 4.78
CA ALA A 154 -3.49 -1.66 3.48
C ALA A 154 -3.56 -2.93 2.64
N TRP A 155 -3.71 -2.72 1.33
CA TRP A 155 -3.57 -3.72 0.29
C TRP A 155 -2.47 -3.29 -0.67
N LEU A 156 -1.76 -4.28 -1.19
CA LEU A 156 -0.61 -4.06 -2.06
C LEU A 156 -0.66 -5.04 -3.24
N SER A 157 -0.64 -4.50 -4.45
CA SER A 157 -0.50 -5.24 -5.71
C SER A 157 0.95 -5.10 -6.18
N LEU A 158 1.66 -6.23 -6.26
CA LEU A 158 3.10 -6.30 -6.57
C LEU A 158 3.38 -7.15 -7.81
N PRO A 159 4.44 -6.82 -8.58
CA PRO A 159 4.94 -7.74 -9.59
C PRO A 159 5.38 -9.08 -8.99
N ASP A 160 4.98 -10.19 -9.60
CA ASP A 160 5.46 -11.53 -9.24
C ASP A 160 6.90 -11.74 -9.75
N ILE A 161 7.85 -11.76 -8.82
CA ILE A 161 9.28 -11.98 -9.06
C ILE A 161 9.54 -13.31 -9.77
N SER A 162 8.72 -14.34 -9.53
CA SER A 162 8.87 -15.64 -10.20
C SER A 162 8.54 -15.60 -11.69
N SER A 163 7.77 -14.59 -12.12
CA SER A 163 7.40 -14.34 -13.51
C SER A 163 8.29 -13.29 -14.20
N ALA A 164 9.26 -12.73 -13.47
CA ALA A 164 10.07 -11.61 -13.93
C ALA A 164 10.92 -11.98 -15.17
N PRO A 165 11.02 -11.08 -16.15
CA PRO A 165 12.04 -11.15 -17.20
C PRO A 165 13.45 -11.24 -16.60
N SER A 166 14.34 -11.96 -17.30
CA SER A 166 15.68 -12.29 -16.77
C SER A 166 16.64 -11.11 -16.65
N ASP A 167 16.30 -9.96 -17.24
CA ASP A 167 17.03 -8.70 -17.11
C ASP A 167 16.72 -7.96 -15.81
N LEU A 168 15.69 -8.39 -15.06
CA LEU A 168 15.38 -7.88 -13.72
C LEU A 168 15.98 -8.78 -12.65
N ASP A 169 16.84 -8.19 -11.82
CA ASP A 169 17.48 -8.89 -10.71
C ASP A 169 16.47 -9.24 -9.58
N PRO A 170 16.25 -10.53 -9.29
CA PRO A 170 15.26 -10.95 -8.28
C PRO A 170 15.58 -10.51 -6.85
N GLU A 171 16.84 -10.27 -6.51
CA GLU A 171 17.22 -9.77 -5.19
C GLU A 171 16.86 -8.28 -5.04
N SER A 172 17.15 -7.48 -6.06
CA SER A 172 16.80 -6.06 -6.12
C SER A 172 15.28 -5.86 -6.11
N MET A 173 14.53 -6.68 -6.86
CA MET A 173 13.06 -6.68 -6.78
C MET A 173 12.55 -6.96 -5.37
N ARG A 174 13.10 -7.97 -4.68
CA ARG A 174 12.73 -8.29 -3.29
C ARG A 174 12.99 -7.12 -2.35
N LYS A 175 14.10 -6.39 -2.52
CA LYS A 175 14.40 -5.19 -1.71
C LYS A 175 13.33 -4.10 -1.86
N VAL A 176 12.82 -3.89 -3.09
CA VAL A 176 11.75 -2.91 -3.35
C VAL A 176 10.43 -3.39 -2.73
N GLU A 177 10.08 -4.67 -2.91
CA GLU A 177 8.90 -5.29 -2.31
C GLU A 177 8.91 -5.20 -0.78
N ASP A 178 10.00 -5.60 -0.14
CA ASP A 178 10.16 -5.57 1.31
C ASP A 178 10.08 -4.14 1.83
N LYS A 179 10.65 -3.18 1.10
CA LYS A 179 10.55 -1.76 1.46
C LYS A 179 9.11 -1.27 1.41
N MET A 180 8.36 -1.58 0.36
CA MET A 180 6.97 -1.17 0.24
C MET A 180 6.10 -1.78 1.35
N LYS A 181 6.29 -3.07 1.65
CA LYS A 181 5.61 -3.76 2.75
C LYS A 181 5.92 -3.13 4.10
N GLN A 182 7.20 -2.85 4.36
CA GLN A 182 7.65 -2.19 5.58
C GLN A 182 7.01 -0.80 5.72
N LEU A 183 7.08 0.03 4.69
CA LEU A 183 6.54 1.38 4.71
C LEU A 183 5.03 1.41 5.02
N LEU A 184 4.26 0.51 4.40
CA LEU A 184 2.83 0.37 4.68
C LEU A 184 2.56 -0.15 6.09
N GLN A 185 3.37 -1.08 6.58
CA GLN A 185 3.24 -1.58 7.95
C GLN A 185 3.55 -0.48 8.97
N ASP A 186 4.60 0.31 8.75
CA ASP A 186 4.98 1.44 9.60
C ASP A 186 3.90 2.53 9.59
N LEU A 187 3.30 2.80 8.42
CA LEU A 187 2.23 3.80 8.26
C LEU A 187 0.90 3.36 8.89
N THR A 188 0.50 2.09 8.70
CA THR A 188 -0.83 1.60 9.10
C THR A 188 -0.85 0.85 10.44
N GLY A 189 0.32 0.48 10.96
CA GLY A 189 0.48 -0.37 12.14
C GLY A 189 0.23 -1.86 11.89
N GLN A 190 -0.11 -2.26 10.65
CA GLN A 190 -0.44 -3.65 10.29
C GLN A 190 0.24 -4.04 8.97
N ALA A 191 0.63 -5.30 8.83
CA ALA A 191 1.18 -5.79 7.57
C ALA A 191 0.12 -5.64 6.44
N PRO A 192 0.50 -5.16 5.24
CA PRO A 192 -0.44 -5.06 4.13
C PRO A 192 -0.82 -6.46 3.62
N THR A 193 -2.04 -6.58 3.10
CA THR A 193 -2.46 -7.77 2.35
C THR A 193 -1.91 -7.69 0.93
N VAL A 194 -1.16 -8.71 0.50
CA VAL A 194 -0.42 -8.67 -0.75
C VAL A 194 -1.02 -9.61 -1.78
N ARG A 195 -1.14 -9.13 -3.03
CA ARG A 195 -1.36 -9.98 -4.21
C ARG A 195 -0.29 -9.70 -5.26
N TYR A 196 0.14 -10.78 -5.91
CA TYR A 196 1.13 -10.73 -6.95
C TYR A 196 0.46 -10.85 -8.31
N HIS A 197 0.87 -10.00 -9.26
CA HIS A 197 0.43 -10.00 -10.65
C HIS A 197 1.58 -10.32 -11.59
N ASN A 198 1.27 -10.87 -12.76
CA ASN A 198 2.30 -11.31 -13.69
C ASN A 198 3.08 -10.13 -14.30
N MET A 199 4.40 -10.24 -14.29
CA MET A 199 5.33 -9.24 -14.85
C MET A 199 6.08 -9.75 -16.11
N ALA A 200 5.80 -10.96 -16.58
CA ALA A 200 6.43 -11.55 -17.77
C ALA A 200 6.32 -10.64 -19.00
N ASP A 201 7.13 -10.85 -20.04
CA ASP A 201 7.09 -10.02 -21.25
C ASP A 201 5.70 -9.89 -21.90
N ALA A 202 5.49 -8.79 -22.62
CA ALA A 202 4.21 -8.48 -23.22
C ALA A 202 3.63 -9.54 -24.15
N SER A 203 4.48 -10.31 -24.83
CA SER A 203 4.05 -11.44 -25.66
C SER A 203 3.46 -12.60 -24.86
N ASN A 204 3.72 -12.67 -23.56
CA ASN A 204 3.37 -13.77 -22.66
C ASN A 204 2.29 -13.37 -21.62
N ARG A 205 1.99 -12.07 -21.48
CA ARG A 205 0.92 -11.53 -20.61
C ARG A 205 -0.42 -11.50 -21.34
N VAL A 206 -1.11 -12.63 -21.45
CA VAL A 206 -2.48 -12.66 -21.99
C VAL A 206 -3.47 -12.25 -20.90
N GLY A 207 -3.88 -10.98 -20.90
CA GLY A 207 -4.96 -10.45 -20.05
C GLY A 207 -4.59 -10.17 -18.58
N ASP A 208 -3.40 -10.58 -18.14
CA ASP A 208 -2.86 -10.26 -16.83
C ASP A 208 -1.92 -9.05 -16.93
N ILE A 209 -2.46 -7.87 -16.67
CA ILE A 209 -1.75 -6.59 -16.73
C ILE A 209 -1.54 -5.96 -15.35
N GLY A 210 -2.03 -6.61 -14.30
CA GLY A 210 -2.15 -6.02 -12.96
C GLY A 210 -3.23 -4.93 -12.92
N THR A 211 -4.26 -5.13 -12.11
CA THR A 211 -5.33 -4.15 -11.86
C THR A 211 -5.67 -4.09 -10.38
N MET A 212 -6.06 -2.90 -9.91
CA MET A 212 -6.51 -2.70 -8.54
C MET A 212 -7.72 -1.78 -8.53
N GLN A 213 -8.77 -2.18 -7.83
CA GLN A 213 -10.03 -1.46 -7.74
C GLN A 213 -10.42 -1.32 -6.28
N LEU A 214 -10.37 -0.08 -5.80
CA LEU A 214 -10.87 0.28 -4.50
C LEU A 214 -12.36 0.60 -4.65
N ASN A 215 -13.20 -0.32 -4.18
CA ASN A 215 -14.64 -0.20 -4.25
C ASN A 215 -15.21 0.52 -2.99
N ASN A 216 -16.53 0.66 -2.94
CA ASN A 216 -17.21 1.21 -1.76
C ASN A 216 -17.26 0.24 -0.56
N ALA A 217 -16.95 -1.04 -0.73
CA ALA A 217 -16.83 -1.95 0.40
C ALA A 217 -15.56 -1.61 1.20
N ASP A 218 -15.65 -1.72 2.52
CA ASP A 218 -14.54 -1.37 3.41
C ASP A 218 -13.71 -2.58 3.78
N GLU A 219 -14.13 -3.79 3.42
CA GLU A 219 -13.51 -5.05 3.88
C GLU A 219 -12.67 -5.74 2.80
N THR A 220 -12.85 -5.35 1.53
CA THR A 220 -12.15 -5.94 0.39
C THR A 220 -11.68 -4.88 -0.60
N VAL A 221 -10.65 -5.25 -1.35
CA VAL A 221 -10.23 -4.55 -2.58
C VAL A 221 -10.26 -5.57 -3.72
N LEU A 222 -10.61 -5.16 -4.94
CA LEU A 222 -10.46 -6.04 -6.09
C LEU A 222 -9.04 -5.91 -6.64
N ILE A 223 -8.29 -7.00 -6.67
CA ILE A 223 -6.99 -7.08 -7.34
C ILE A 223 -7.10 -8.16 -8.41
N ASP A 224 -6.81 -7.80 -9.66
CA ASP A 224 -6.94 -8.69 -10.82
C ASP A 224 -8.32 -9.36 -10.93
N GLY A 225 -9.36 -8.56 -10.66
CA GLY A 225 -10.76 -8.99 -10.70
C GLY A 225 -11.18 -9.89 -9.53
N GLN A 226 -10.30 -10.17 -8.56
CA GLN A 226 -10.61 -10.98 -7.39
C GLN A 226 -10.80 -10.12 -6.15
N ASN A 227 -11.83 -10.39 -5.36
CA ASN A 227 -11.97 -9.79 -4.03
C ASN A 227 -10.86 -10.31 -3.11
N VAL A 228 -10.11 -9.38 -2.53
CA VAL A 228 -9.02 -9.64 -1.58
C VAL A 228 -9.44 -9.10 -0.22
N PRO A 229 -9.89 -9.96 0.71
CA PRO A 229 -10.16 -9.58 2.09
C PRO A 229 -8.88 -9.12 2.79
N PHE A 230 -8.98 -8.21 3.74
CA PHE A 230 -7.83 -7.89 4.58
C PHE A 230 -7.37 -9.11 5.41
N GLY A 231 -6.06 -9.36 5.46
CA GLY A 231 -5.44 -10.45 6.21
C GLY A 231 -5.46 -11.81 5.51
N SER A 232 -5.84 -11.86 4.22
CA SER A 232 -5.86 -13.08 3.41
C SER A 232 -4.49 -13.52 2.89
#